data_AF-A0A954W9M6-F1
#
_entry.id   AF-A0A954W9M6-F1
#
_cell.length_a   1.000
_cell.length_b   1.000
_cell.length_c   1.000
_cell.angle_alpha   90.00
_cell.angle_beta   90.00
_cell.angle_gamma   90.00
#
_symmetry.space_group_name_H-M   'P 1'
#
loop_
_entity.id
_entity.type
_entity.pdbx_description
1 polymer ?
#
loop_
_entity_poly.entity_id
_entity_poly.type
_entity_poly.pdbx_seq_one_letter_code
_entity_poly.pdbx_strand_id
1 'polypeptide(L)'
;VTAPAFVASLAGGGVHLATTNEYLAERDFEAMRPVYELLGCRVGWIHEGQSADEKREAYRADITYGSGCEFGFDYLRDRVATRELEPHSLGDQVRKALRGEPDEKYRTLQRRLTYSLIDEVDSVLIDEARTPLVLAGASSAPPATELYLLADHVARQLRPGEHWQASESGNPWLTVAGALVAQAALTKREPPPLGRAWIRYVENALHAAYLLQRDVSYVVHDHKVLIVDEYTGRIMPERSWNDGLHQAVEAK
;
A
#
# COMPACT_ATOMS: atom_id res chain seq x y z
N VAL A 1 -1.22 -33.72 -10.26
CA VAL A 1 -1.51 -32.28 -10.54
C VAL A 1 -1.48 -31.93 -12.04
N THR A 2 -0.70 -32.64 -12.86
CA THR A 2 -0.44 -32.32 -14.28
C THR A 2 -1.67 -32.29 -15.22
N ALA A 3 -2.47 -33.35 -15.23
CA ALA A 3 -3.62 -33.46 -16.13
C ALA A 3 -4.67 -32.35 -15.93
N PRO A 4 -5.14 -32.04 -14.70
CA PRO A 4 -6.10 -30.96 -14.51
C PRO A 4 -5.51 -29.58 -14.81
N ALA A 5 -4.22 -29.35 -14.54
CA ALA A 5 -3.55 -28.09 -14.89
C ALA A 5 -3.56 -27.86 -16.41
N PHE A 6 -3.23 -28.89 -17.19
CA PHE A 6 -3.28 -28.81 -18.65
C PHE A 6 -4.70 -28.57 -19.17
N VAL A 7 -5.69 -29.33 -18.69
CA VAL A 7 -7.08 -29.15 -19.15
C VAL A 7 -7.59 -27.75 -18.82
N ALA A 8 -7.29 -27.24 -17.61
CA ALA A 8 -7.69 -25.89 -17.21
C ALA A 8 -6.95 -24.80 -18.01
N SER A 9 -5.70 -25.03 -18.42
CA SER A 9 -4.93 -24.05 -19.21
C SER A 9 -5.51 -23.84 -20.61
N LEU A 10 -6.18 -24.84 -21.19
CA LEU A 10 -6.86 -24.73 -22.50
C LEU A 10 -7.98 -23.67 -22.52
N ALA A 11 -8.50 -23.27 -21.36
CA ALA A 11 -9.49 -22.17 -21.27
C ALA A 11 -8.87 -20.78 -21.50
N GLY A 12 -7.55 -20.65 -21.55
CA GLY A 12 -6.83 -19.40 -21.86
C GLY A 12 -6.82 -18.35 -20.73
N GLY A 13 -7.53 -18.57 -19.62
CA GLY A 13 -7.42 -17.73 -18.41
C GLY A 13 -6.20 -18.06 -17.53
N GLY A 14 -5.54 -19.17 -17.88
CA GLY A 14 -4.37 -19.79 -17.28
C GLY A 14 -4.43 -20.12 -15.79
N VAL A 15 -3.39 -20.83 -15.33
CA VAL A 15 -3.45 -21.68 -14.14
C VAL A 15 -2.31 -21.37 -13.18
N HIS A 16 -2.62 -21.19 -11.89
CA HIS A 16 -1.62 -21.05 -10.83
C HIS A 16 -1.42 -22.38 -10.10
N LEU A 17 -0.20 -22.89 -10.10
CA LEU A 17 0.22 -24.06 -9.33
C LEU A 17 0.97 -23.56 -8.09
N ALA A 18 0.28 -23.59 -6.95
CA ALA A 18 0.80 -23.13 -5.68
C ALA A 18 1.37 -24.30 -4.88
N THR A 19 2.61 -24.16 -4.40
CA THR A 19 3.25 -25.07 -3.45
C THR A 19 3.49 -24.36 -2.11
N THR A 20 3.99 -25.08 -1.11
CA THR A 20 4.30 -24.53 0.22
C THR A 20 5.56 -23.67 0.23
N ASN A 21 6.54 -23.95 -0.63
CA ASN A 21 7.78 -23.19 -0.68
C ASN A 21 8.37 -23.11 -2.09
N GLU A 22 9.30 -22.17 -2.25
CA GLU A 22 9.96 -21.87 -3.51
C GLU A 22 10.72 -23.07 -4.09
N TYR A 23 11.44 -23.82 -3.24
CA TYR A 23 12.21 -25.00 -3.67
C TYR A 23 11.30 -26.06 -4.31
N LEU A 24 10.14 -26.34 -3.72
CA LEU A 24 9.17 -27.28 -4.30
C LEU A 24 8.57 -26.74 -5.60
N ALA A 25 8.29 -25.43 -5.66
CA ALA A 25 7.80 -24.80 -6.88
C ALA A 25 8.81 -24.93 -8.04
N GLU A 26 10.08 -24.65 -7.77
CA GLU A 26 11.18 -24.77 -8.75
C GLU A 26 11.35 -26.22 -9.22
N ARG A 27 11.45 -27.16 -8.28
CA ARG A 27 11.58 -28.59 -8.58
C ARG A 27 10.45 -29.08 -9.48
N ASP A 28 9.20 -28.75 -9.13
CA ASP A 28 8.04 -29.24 -9.86
C ASP A 28 7.86 -28.52 -11.21
N PHE A 29 8.25 -27.25 -11.28
CA PHE A 29 8.38 -26.51 -12.53
C PHE A 29 9.39 -27.19 -13.45
N GLU A 30 10.63 -27.45 -13.00
CA GLU A 30 11.68 -28.07 -13.81
C GLU A 30 11.28 -29.48 -14.27
N ALA A 31 10.68 -30.27 -13.37
CA ALA A 31 10.25 -31.63 -13.68
C ALA A 31 9.11 -31.67 -14.70
N MET A 32 8.14 -30.76 -14.61
CA MET A 32 6.92 -30.81 -15.42
C MET A 32 6.96 -29.94 -16.66
N ARG A 33 7.84 -28.94 -16.72
CA ARG A 33 7.99 -28.03 -17.85
C ARG A 33 8.14 -28.76 -19.20
N PRO A 34 9.02 -29.78 -19.36
CA PRO A 34 9.16 -30.47 -20.64
C PRO A 34 7.87 -31.15 -21.11
N VAL A 35 7.05 -31.64 -20.17
CA VAL A 35 5.76 -32.29 -20.48
C VAL A 35 4.76 -31.28 -20.99
N TYR A 36 4.63 -30.13 -20.34
CA TYR A 36 3.70 -29.08 -20.77
C TYR A 36 4.14 -28.42 -22.07
N GLU A 37 5.45 -28.16 -22.25
CA GLU A 37 5.99 -27.60 -23.48
C GLU A 37 5.80 -28.56 -24.67
N LEU A 38 5.95 -29.87 -24.45
CA LEU A 38 5.63 -30.89 -25.46
C LEU A 38 4.15 -30.85 -25.88
N LEU A 39 3.26 -30.49 -24.96
CA LEU A 39 1.83 -30.30 -25.22
C LEU A 39 1.48 -28.90 -25.75
N GLY A 40 2.47 -28.04 -25.98
CA GLY A 40 2.30 -26.70 -26.55
C GLY A 40 1.93 -25.61 -25.54
N CYS A 41 2.00 -25.88 -24.24
CA CYS A 41 1.79 -24.87 -23.21
C CYS A 41 3.08 -24.11 -22.89
N ARG A 42 2.96 -22.81 -22.65
CA ARG A 42 4.00 -22.02 -21.98
C ARG A 42 3.89 -22.19 -20.48
N VAL A 43 5.03 -22.40 -19.82
CA VAL A 43 5.11 -22.54 -18.37
C VAL A 43 6.02 -21.48 -17.80
N GLY A 44 5.56 -20.78 -16.77
CA GLY A 44 6.32 -19.80 -16.02
C GLY A 44 6.53 -20.24 -14.57
N TRP A 45 7.51 -19.65 -13.92
CA TRP A 45 7.76 -19.82 -12.50
C TRP A 45 8.04 -18.46 -11.87
N ILE A 46 7.41 -18.20 -10.73
CA ILE A 46 7.59 -16.99 -9.94
C ILE A 46 8.35 -17.29 -8.65
N HIS A 47 9.24 -16.38 -8.28
CA HIS A 47 9.99 -16.45 -7.02
C HIS A 47 10.34 -15.06 -6.47
N GLU A 48 10.86 -15.05 -5.25
CA GLU A 48 11.31 -13.81 -4.61
C GLU A 48 12.54 -13.25 -5.33
N GLY A 49 12.62 -11.93 -5.47
CA GLY A 49 13.75 -11.25 -6.10
C GLY A 49 13.67 -11.11 -7.63
N GLN A 50 12.71 -11.75 -8.29
CA GLN A 50 12.44 -11.47 -9.71
C GLN A 50 12.01 -10.01 -9.92
N SER A 51 12.46 -9.44 -11.03
CA SER A 51 11.98 -8.14 -11.48
C SER A 51 10.48 -8.19 -11.83
N ALA A 52 9.84 -7.02 -11.80
CA ALA A 52 8.43 -6.90 -12.17
C ALA A 52 8.15 -7.38 -13.61
N ASP A 53 9.10 -7.19 -14.53
CA ASP A 53 8.95 -7.61 -15.93
C ASP A 53 9.06 -9.13 -16.09
N GLU A 54 10.00 -9.77 -15.39
CA GLU A 54 10.12 -11.24 -15.36
C GLU A 54 8.86 -11.89 -14.80
N LYS A 55 8.33 -11.35 -13.70
CA LYS A 55 7.07 -11.85 -13.11
C LYS A 55 5.90 -11.70 -14.06
N ARG A 56 5.74 -10.54 -14.71
CA ARG A 56 4.68 -10.34 -15.71
C ARG A 56 4.77 -11.37 -16.82
N GLU A 57 5.98 -11.68 -17.29
CA GLU A 57 6.16 -12.68 -18.33
C GLU A 57 5.82 -14.09 -17.81
N ALA A 58 6.21 -14.43 -16.57
CA ALA A 58 5.84 -15.70 -15.93
C ALA A 58 4.32 -15.85 -15.75
N TYR A 59 3.59 -14.78 -15.40
CA TYR A 59 2.13 -14.77 -15.29
C TYR A 59 1.39 -14.83 -16.64
N ARG A 60 2.07 -14.49 -17.74
CA ARG A 60 1.52 -14.62 -19.11
C ARG A 60 1.60 -16.04 -19.65
N ALA A 61 2.35 -16.93 -18.99
CA ALA A 61 2.37 -18.35 -19.31
C ALA A 61 0.96 -18.97 -19.14
N ASP A 62 0.72 -20.10 -19.79
CA ASP A 62 -0.56 -20.81 -19.65
C ASP A 62 -0.67 -21.44 -18.25
N ILE A 63 0.48 -21.83 -17.69
CA ILE A 63 0.62 -22.39 -16.36
C ILE A 63 1.76 -21.66 -15.64
N THR A 64 1.53 -21.23 -14.40
CA THR A 64 2.52 -20.51 -13.59
C THR A 64 2.71 -21.24 -12.26
N TYR A 65 3.95 -21.62 -11.95
CA TYR A 65 4.34 -22.21 -10.67
C TYR A 65 4.81 -21.14 -9.69
N GLY A 66 4.56 -21.31 -8.40
CA GLY A 66 5.06 -20.43 -7.35
C GLY A 66 4.67 -20.93 -5.95
N SER A 67 5.23 -20.33 -4.91
CA SER A 67 4.73 -20.57 -3.55
C SER A 67 3.39 -19.86 -3.34
N GLY A 68 2.54 -20.38 -2.45
CA GLY A 68 1.29 -19.71 -2.06
C GLY A 68 1.51 -18.28 -1.55
N CYS A 69 2.59 -18.08 -0.79
CA CYS A 69 3.01 -16.76 -0.31
C CYS A 69 3.32 -15.79 -1.45
N GLU A 70 4.04 -16.21 -2.49
CA GLU A 70 4.46 -15.31 -3.58
C GLU A 70 3.26 -14.83 -4.41
N PHE A 71 2.32 -15.73 -4.73
CA PHE A 71 1.05 -15.34 -5.35
C PHE A 71 0.29 -14.33 -4.49
N GLY A 72 0.28 -14.51 -3.17
CA GLY A 72 -0.37 -13.58 -2.26
C GLY A 72 0.28 -12.20 -2.24
N PHE A 73 1.62 -12.14 -2.17
CA PHE A 73 2.35 -10.87 -2.17
C PHE A 73 2.25 -10.11 -3.50
N ASP A 74 2.31 -10.82 -4.63
CA ASP A 74 2.10 -10.22 -5.95
C ASP A 74 0.69 -9.62 -6.07
N TYR A 75 -0.33 -10.33 -5.58
CA TYR A 75 -1.71 -9.82 -5.52
C TYR A 75 -1.81 -8.55 -4.68
N LEU A 76 -1.19 -8.53 -3.49
CA LEU A 76 -1.20 -7.35 -2.63
C LEU A 76 -0.47 -6.17 -3.30
N ARG A 77 0.65 -6.41 -4.00
CA ARG A 77 1.40 -5.37 -4.73
C ARG A 77 0.57 -4.79 -5.86
N ASP A 78 -0.19 -5.62 -6.56
CA ASP A 78 -1.12 -5.18 -7.59
C ASP A 78 -2.26 -4.32 -7.04
N ARG A 79 -2.77 -4.63 -5.84
CA ARG A 79 -3.79 -3.81 -5.17
C ARG A 79 -3.27 -2.45 -4.75
N VAL A 80 -2.04 -2.37 -4.24
CA VAL A 80 -1.39 -1.09 -3.93
C VAL A 80 -1.20 -0.27 -5.20
N ALA A 81 -0.61 -0.87 -6.24
CA ALA A 81 -0.40 -0.20 -7.52
C ALA A 81 -1.71 0.28 -8.16
N THR A 82 -2.79 -0.51 -8.07
CA THR A 82 -4.11 -0.12 -8.61
C THR A 82 -4.73 1.02 -7.80
N ARG A 83 -4.55 1.05 -6.48
CA ARG A 83 -5.08 2.12 -5.62
C ARG A 83 -4.39 3.47 -5.86
N GLU A 84 -3.09 3.47 -6.16
CA GLU A 84 -2.35 4.68 -6.55
C GLU A 84 -2.81 5.23 -7.92
N LEU A 85 -3.54 4.44 -8.70
CA LEU A 85 -4.02 4.79 -10.05
C LEU A 85 -5.46 5.37 -10.08
N GLU A 86 -6.16 5.46 -8.95
CA GLU A 86 -7.46 6.16 -8.87
C GLU A 86 -7.30 7.65 -9.27
N PRO A 87 -8.22 8.21 -10.07
CA PRO A 87 -7.86 8.92 -11.29
C PRO A 87 -7.21 10.30 -11.10
N HIS A 88 -6.10 10.51 -11.83
CA HIS A 88 -5.78 11.82 -12.38
C HIS A 88 -6.89 12.20 -13.38
N SER A 89 -7.17 13.50 -13.52
CA SER A 89 -8.30 14.09 -14.25
C SER A 89 -8.74 13.35 -15.54
N LEU A 90 -10.03 13.48 -15.91
CA LEU A 90 -10.64 12.89 -17.12
C LEU A 90 -9.84 13.07 -18.44
N GLY A 91 -8.88 14.01 -18.51
CA GLY A 91 -8.02 14.24 -19.66
C GLY A 91 -6.65 13.55 -19.63
N ASP A 92 -6.22 12.96 -18.51
CA ASP A 92 -4.85 12.46 -18.35
C ASP A 92 -4.57 11.20 -19.19
N GLN A 93 -5.56 10.32 -19.33
CA GLN A 93 -5.45 9.14 -20.21
C GLN A 93 -5.28 9.56 -21.68
N VAL A 94 -6.05 10.55 -22.14
CA VAL A 94 -5.94 11.10 -23.50
C VAL A 94 -4.59 11.79 -23.69
N ARG A 95 -4.12 12.55 -22.69
CA ARG A 95 -2.82 13.24 -22.73
C ARG A 95 -1.65 12.26 -22.83
N LYS A 96 -1.67 11.17 -22.07
CA LYS A 96 -0.64 10.11 -22.09
C LYS A 96 -0.62 9.39 -23.44
N ALA A 97 -1.79 9.02 -23.96
CA ALA A 97 -1.92 8.39 -25.27
C ALA A 97 -1.37 9.27 -26.41
N LEU A 98 -1.64 10.59 -26.38
CA LEU A 98 -1.11 11.55 -27.35
C LEU A 98 0.42 11.72 -27.27
N ARG A 99 1.03 11.44 -26.12
CA ARG A 99 2.49 11.46 -25.92
C ARG A 99 3.18 10.13 -26.24
N GLY A 100 2.41 9.10 -26.61
CA GLY A 100 2.93 7.74 -26.79
C GLY A 100 3.40 7.09 -25.49
N GLU A 101 2.95 7.58 -24.34
CA GLU A 101 3.24 6.97 -23.04
C GLU A 101 2.47 5.65 -22.91
N PRO A 102 3.10 4.57 -22.43
CA PRO A 102 2.46 3.26 -22.34
C PRO A 102 1.23 3.29 -21.42
N ASP A 103 0.18 2.56 -21.82
CA ASP A 103 -1.08 2.46 -21.07
C ASP A 103 -0.83 1.94 -19.64
N GLU A 104 -1.30 2.66 -18.61
CA GLU A 104 -1.02 2.34 -17.20
C GLU A 104 -1.58 0.98 -16.76
N LYS A 105 -2.46 0.40 -17.57
CA LYS A 105 -2.98 -0.97 -17.46
C LYS A 105 -1.89 -2.06 -17.39
N TYR A 106 -0.65 -1.77 -17.80
CA TYR A 106 0.47 -2.71 -17.79
C TYR A 106 1.25 -2.79 -16.45
N ARG A 107 0.80 -2.13 -15.37
CA ARG A 107 1.54 -2.16 -14.10
C ARG A 107 1.33 -3.42 -13.26
N THR A 108 0.17 -4.08 -13.34
CA THR A 108 -0.07 -5.27 -12.51
C THR A 108 0.83 -6.43 -12.93
N LEU A 109 1.27 -7.23 -11.97
CA LEU A 109 2.06 -8.42 -12.14
C LEU A 109 1.15 -9.56 -12.58
N GLN A 110 0.05 -9.75 -11.86
CA GLN A 110 -0.90 -10.81 -12.10
C GLN A 110 -1.87 -10.46 -13.23
N ARG A 111 -2.34 -11.51 -13.89
CA ARG A 111 -3.54 -11.48 -14.72
C ARG A 111 -4.78 -11.81 -13.89
N ARG A 112 -5.92 -11.98 -14.57
CA ARG A 112 -7.17 -12.44 -13.94
C ARG A 112 -6.95 -13.78 -13.22
N LEU A 113 -7.37 -13.84 -11.96
CA LEU A 113 -7.39 -15.07 -11.16
C LEU A 113 -8.48 -16.01 -11.70
N THR A 114 -8.07 -17.07 -12.41
CA THR A 114 -9.01 -17.99 -13.08
C THR A 114 -9.09 -19.35 -12.39
N TYR A 115 -7.94 -20.00 -12.20
CA TYR A 115 -7.87 -21.35 -11.64
C TYR A 115 -6.58 -21.52 -10.85
N SER A 116 -6.67 -22.19 -9.71
CA SER A 116 -5.49 -22.53 -8.90
C SER A 116 -5.57 -23.97 -8.43
N LEU A 117 -4.44 -24.66 -8.52
CA LEU A 117 -4.19 -25.98 -7.96
C LEU A 117 -3.15 -25.79 -6.85
N ILE A 118 -3.52 -26.20 -5.65
CA ILE A 118 -2.70 -26.03 -4.46
C ILE A 118 -2.19 -27.40 -4.06
N ASP A 119 -0.87 -27.58 -4.14
CA ASP A 119 -0.20 -28.76 -3.61
C ASP A 119 -0.01 -28.62 -2.09
N GLU A 120 -0.11 -29.74 -1.37
CA GLU A 120 -0.10 -29.76 0.11
C GLU A 120 -1.10 -28.74 0.70
N VAL A 121 -2.37 -28.87 0.30
CA VAL A 121 -3.44 -27.90 0.59
C VAL A 121 -3.62 -27.60 2.08
N ASP A 122 -3.38 -28.57 2.95
CA ASP A 122 -3.41 -28.39 4.40
C ASP A 122 -2.28 -27.48 4.86
N SER A 123 -1.06 -27.69 4.38
CA SER A 123 0.08 -26.83 4.70
C SER A 123 -0.15 -25.39 4.25
N VAL A 124 -0.67 -25.17 3.03
CA VAL A 124 -0.89 -23.81 2.49
C VAL A 124 -2.13 -23.13 3.10
N LEU A 125 -3.28 -23.81 3.15
CA LEU A 125 -4.56 -23.18 3.54
C LEU A 125 -4.87 -23.29 5.04
N ILE A 126 -4.13 -24.08 5.81
CA ILE A 126 -4.34 -24.23 7.25
C ILE A 126 -3.13 -23.72 8.03
N ASP A 127 -1.92 -24.22 7.73
CA ASP A 127 -0.75 -23.90 8.54
C ASP A 127 -0.16 -22.52 8.20
N GLU A 128 0.07 -22.23 6.92
CA GLU A 128 0.56 -20.92 6.47
C GLU A 128 -0.49 -19.82 6.67
N ALA A 129 -1.77 -20.16 6.50
CA ALA A 129 -2.88 -19.22 6.63
C ALA A 129 -3.08 -18.66 8.06
N ARG A 130 -2.34 -19.15 9.07
CA ARG A 130 -2.39 -18.63 10.44
C ARG A 130 -1.85 -17.21 10.57
N THR A 131 -0.91 -16.82 9.71
CA THR A 131 -0.31 -15.49 9.70
C THR A 131 -0.76 -14.73 8.44
N PRO A 132 -1.38 -13.55 8.58
CA PRO A 132 -1.80 -12.79 7.41
C PRO A 132 -0.57 -12.30 6.61
N LEU A 133 -0.72 -12.24 5.29
CA LEU A 133 0.28 -11.60 4.43
C LEU A 133 0.19 -10.08 4.57
N VAL A 134 1.32 -9.44 4.92
CA VAL A 134 1.41 -7.99 5.14
C VAL A 134 2.50 -7.40 4.27
N LEU A 135 2.13 -6.45 3.41
CA LEU A 135 3.09 -5.59 2.72
C LEU A 135 3.46 -4.41 3.61
N ALA A 136 4.69 -4.40 4.12
CA ALA A 136 5.26 -3.22 4.75
C ALA A 136 5.80 -2.28 3.66
N GLY A 137 5.11 -1.15 3.44
CA GLY A 137 5.66 -0.07 2.64
C GLY A 137 6.52 0.83 3.51
N ALA A 138 7.81 0.95 3.18
CA ALA A 138 8.57 2.10 3.66
C ALA A 138 7.99 3.34 2.97
N SER A 139 7.45 4.30 3.73
CA SER A 139 7.32 5.66 3.23
C SER A 139 8.72 6.16 2.92
N SER A 140 9.15 5.99 1.67
CA SER A 140 10.46 6.40 1.16
C SER A 140 10.57 7.91 0.98
N ALA A 141 9.45 8.63 1.10
CA ALA A 141 9.51 10.06 1.32
C ALA A 141 10.13 10.28 2.71
N PRO A 142 11.30 10.94 2.83
CA PRO A 142 11.69 11.48 4.13
C PRO A 142 10.47 12.23 4.66
N PRO A 143 10.11 12.09 5.95
CA PRO A 143 9.06 12.94 6.50
C PRO A 143 9.48 14.34 6.13
N ALA A 144 8.68 15.00 5.28
CA ALA A 144 8.94 16.38 4.94
C ALA A 144 8.63 17.15 6.22
N THR A 145 9.58 17.14 7.16
CA THR A 145 9.48 17.77 8.47
C THR A 145 9.03 19.21 8.28
N GLU A 146 9.51 19.86 7.22
CA GLU A 146 9.07 21.17 6.77
C GLU A 146 7.57 21.30 6.50
N LEU A 147 6.91 20.29 5.91
CA LEU A 147 5.46 20.30 5.69
C LEU A 147 4.69 20.18 7.01
N TYR A 148 5.13 19.32 7.92
CA TYR A 148 4.48 19.19 9.24
C TYR A 148 4.67 20.44 10.10
N LEU A 149 5.86 21.05 10.08
CA LEU A 149 6.13 22.32 10.74
C LEU A 149 5.31 23.47 10.14
N LEU A 150 5.19 23.53 8.81
CA LEU A 150 4.34 24.52 8.15
C LEU A 150 2.86 24.31 8.52
N ALA A 151 2.41 23.05 8.56
CA ALA A 151 1.04 22.73 8.91
C ALA A 151 0.71 23.10 10.36
N ASP A 152 1.62 22.85 11.31
CA ASP A 152 1.49 23.31 12.70
C ASP A 152 1.41 24.85 12.78
N HIS A 153 2.30 25.55 12.07
CA HIS A 153 2.28 27.01 12.02
C HIS A 153 0.95 27.57 11.49
N VAL A 154 0.40 26.95 10.44
CA VAL A 154 -0.90 27.33 9.88
C VAL A 154 -2.03 27.01 10.87
N ALA A 155 -2.03 25.81 11.45
CA ALA A 155 -3.06 25.38 12.40
C ALA A 155 -3.18 26.34 13.60
N ARG A 156 -2.07 26.86 14.13
CA ARG A 156 -2.05 27.86 15.21
C ARG A 156 -2.70 29.20 14.84
N GLN A 157 -2.82 29.53 13.55
CA GLN A 157 -3.46 30.76 13.07
C GLN A 157 -4.97 30.59 12.83
N LEU A 158 -5.45 29.35 12.77
CA LEU A 158 -6.86 29.05 12.52
C LEU A 158 -7.68 29.25 13.79
N ARG A 159 -8.92 29.70 13.60
CA ARG A 159 -9.82 30.08 14.69
C ARG A 159 -10.94 29.06 14.80
N PRO A 160 -11.24 28.52 16.00
CA PRO A 160 -12.37 27.63 16.21
C PRO A 160 -13.69 28.32 15.83
N GLY A 161 -14.61 27.59 15.19
CA GLY A 161 -15.91 28.09 14.76
C GLY A 161 -15.91 28.83 13.43
N GLU A 162 -14.81 29.52 13.09
CA GLU A 162 -14.64 30.24 11.82
C GLU A 162 -13.91 29.38 10.79
N HIS A 163 -12.71 28.90 11.13
CA HIS A 163 -11.81 28.19 10.23
C HIS A 163 -11.88 26.67 10.39
N TRP A 164 -12.28 26.17 11.55
CA TRP A 164 -12.40 24.74 11.80
C TRP A 164 -13.46 24.47 12.86
N GLN A 165 -14.01 23.26 12.84
CA GLN A 165 -15.02 22.78 13.79
C GLN A 165 -14.70 21.36 14.23
N ALA A 166 -15.17 20.96 15.41
CA ALA A 166 -15.09 19.56 15.85
C ALA A 166 -16.30 18.78 15.32
N SER A 167 -16.08 17.56 14.85
CA SER A 167 -17.17 16.61 14.56
C SER A 167 -17.81 16.10 15.86
N GLU A 168 -18.90 15.34 15.75
CA GLU A 168 -19.52 14.65 16.90
C GLU A 168 -18.54 13.71 17.62
N SER A 169 -17.57 13.15 16.90
CA SER A 169 -16.51 12.32 17.46
C SER A 169 -15.34 13.12 18.07
N GLY A 170 -15.44 14.45 18.11
CA GLY A 170 -14.41 15.36 18.61
C GLY A 170 -13.29 15.69 17.63
N ASN A 171 -13.24 15.07 16.45
CA ASN A 171 -12.16 15.27 15.49
C ASN A 171 -12.28 16.63 14.79
N PRO A 172 -11.22 17.46 14.75
CA PRO A 172 -11.27 18.73 14.05
C PRO A 172 -11.29 18.54 12.54
N TRP A 173 -12.13 19.31 11.85
CA TRP A 173 -12.19 19.39 10.39
C TRP A 173 -12.23 20.86 9.93
N LEU A 174 -11.65 21.14 8.77
CA LEU A 174 -11.56 22.51 8.24
C LEU A 174 -12.88 22.95 7.61
N THR A 175 -13.34 24.18 7.93
CA THR A 175 -14.41 24.82 7.17
C THR A 175 -13.87 25.28 5.81
N VAL A 176 -14.77 25.67 4.89
CA VAL A 176 -14.36 26.25 3.60
C VAL A 176 -13.42 27.45 3.80
N ALA A 177 -13.70 28.30 4.78
CA ALA A 177 -12.85 29.45 5.10
C ALA A 177 -11.45 29.01 5.59
N GLY A 178 -11.38 28.02 6.48
CA GLY A 178 -10.09 27.49 6.95
C GLY A 178 -9.29 26.81 5.84
N ALA A 179 -9.96 26.06 4.96
CA ALA A 179 -9.32 25.45 3.80
C ALA A 179 -8.70 26.49 2.86
N LEU A 180 -9.36 27.64 2.65
CA LEU A 180 -8.81 28.74 1.86
C LEU A 180 -7.57 29.37 2.52
N VAL A 181 -7.61 29.60 3.84
CA VAL A 181 -6.45 30.11 4.59
C VAL A 181 -5.27 29.13 4.52
N ALA A 182 -5.55 27.84 4.73
CA ALA A 182 -4.56 26.78 4.61
C ALA A 182 -3.93 26.75 3.21
N GLN A 183 -4.75 26.78 2.17
CA GLN A 183 -4.27 26.77 0.78
C GLN A 183 -3.39 27.98 0.47
N ALA A 184 -3.80 29.18 0.90
CA ALA A 184 -3.04 30.41 0.67
C ALA A 184 -1.66 30.39 1.34
N ALA A 185 -1.51 29.71 2.48
CA ALA A 185 -0.21 29.55 3.14
C ALA A 185 0.74 28.67 2.33
N LEU A 186 0.22 27.64 1.66
CA LEU A 186 1.01 26.77 0.79
C LEU A 186 1.47 27.50 -0.48
N THR A 187 0.59 28.28 -1.12
CA THR A 187 0.88 28.98 -2.39
C THR A 187 1.94 30.09 -2.25
N LYS A 188 2.21 30.57 -1.03
CA LYS A 188 3.27 31.55 -0.75
C LYS A 188 4.68 30.94 -0.80
N ARG A 189 4.79 29.63 -0.95
CA ARG A 189 6.05 28.88 -1.06
C ARG A 189 5.97 27.96 -2.27
N GLU A 190 7.12 27.52 -2.79
CA GLU A 190 7.18 26.31 -3.61
C GLU A 190 7.28 25.13 -2.64
N PRO A 191 6.17 24.41 -2.35
CA PRO A 191 6.24 23.32 -1.40
C PRO A 191 7.03 22.14 -1.98
N PRO A 192 7.70 21.34 -1.14
CA PRO A 192 8.20 20.05 -1.56
C PRO A 192 7.03 19.17 -2.05
N PRO A 193 7.30 18.13 -2.86
CA PRO A 193 6.28 17.20 -3.31
C PRO A 193 5.43 16.69 -2.14
N LEU A 194 4.12 16.87 -2.25
CA LEU A 194 3.20 16.49 -1.19
C LEU A 194 2.97 14.97 -1.23
N GLY A 195 3.24 14.28 -0.13
CA GLY A 195 2.94 12.84 0.01
C GLY A 195 1.46 12.54 0.28
N ARG A 196 0.66 13.57 0.59
CA ARG A 196 -0.81 13.52 0.76
C ARG A 196 -1.40 14.91 0.53
N ALA A 197 -2.73 15.01 0.46
CA ALA A 197 -3.39 16.31 0.31
C ALA A 197 -2.97 17.29 1.42
N TRP A 198 -2.61 18.52 1.06
CA TRP A 198 -2.15 19.57 1.99
C TRP A 198 -3.10 19.78 3.18
N ILE A 199 -4.40 19.80 2.90
CA ILE A 199 -5.47 19.98 3.89
C ILE A 199 -5.34 18.94 5.02
N ARG A 200 -4.98 17.69 4.72
CA ARG A 200 -4.79 16.62 5.72
C ARG A 200 -3.62 16.88 6.66
N TYR A 201 -2.53 17.50 6.19
CA TYR A 201 -1.44 17.89 7.10
C TYR A 201 -1.94 18.91 8.13
N VAL A 202 -2.71 19.91 7.69
CA VAL A 202 -3.25 20.97 8.56
C VAL A 202 -4.29 20.40 9.53
N GLU A 203 -5.13 19.47 9.10
CA GLU A 203 -6.10 18.81 9.99
C GLU A 203 -5.43 17.89 11.01
N ASN A 204 -4.37 17.18 10.63
CA ASN A 204 -3.55 16.43 11.59
C ASN A 204 -2.88 17.35 12.60
N ALA A 205 -2.39 18.52 12.17
CA ALA A 205 -1.84 19.53 13.08
C ALA A 205 -2.91 20.10 14.03
N LEU A 206 -4.12 20.36 13.54
CA LEU A 206 -5.26 20.74 14.39
C LEU A 206 -5.61 19.63 15.37
N HIS A 207 -5.63 18.37 14.93
CA HIS A 207 -5.88 17.21 15.79
C HIS A 207 -4.82 17.13 16.90
N ALA A 208 -3.54 17.17 16.53
CA ALA A 208 -2.43 17.16 17.47
C ALA A 208 -2.52 18.33 18.47
N ALA A 209 -2.87 19.54 18.00
CA ALA A 209 -2.99 20.71 18.85
C ALA A 209 -4.19 20.65 19.81
N TYR A 210 -5.35 20.21 19.31
CA TYR A 210 -6.63 20.28 20.02
C TYR A 210 -6.91 19.08 20.93
N LEU A 211 -6.60 17.86 20.47
CA LEU A 211 -6.99 16.62 21.17
C LEU A 211 -5.84 15.98 21.94
N LEU A 212 -4.58 16.17 21.51
CA LEU A 212 -3.43 15.47 22.10
C LEU A 212 -2.64 16.38 23.02
N GLN A 213 -2.62 16.04 24.31
CA GLN A 213 -1.92 16.83 25.33
C GLN A 213 -0.64 16.12 25.79
N ARG A 214 0.44 16.90 25.91
CA ARG A 214 1.68 16.43 26.51
C ARG A 214 1.44 16.10 27.98
N ASP A 215 2.06 15.02 28.43
CA ASP A 215 1.96 14.43 29.76
C ASP A 215 0.57 13.85 30.10
N VAL A 216 -0.33 13.77 29.11
CA VAL A 216 -1.65 13.11 29.22
C VAL A 216 -1.79 12.05 28.12
N SER A 217 -1.79 12.47 26.86
CA SER A 217 -1.92 11.60 25.70
C SER A 217 -0.57 11.03 25.25
N TYR A 218 0.53 11.76 25.54
CA TYR A 218 1.89 11.36 25.17
C TYR A 218 2.95 12.02 26.03
N VAL A 219 4.15 11.44 26.04
CA VAL A 219 5.34 12.01 26.66
C VAL A 219 6.46 12.14 25.62
N VAL A 220 7.41 13.04 25.88
CA VAL A 220 8.62 13.18 25.06
C VAL A 220 9.80 12.68 25.88
N HIS A 221 10.45 11.61 25.40
CA HIS A 221 11.61 10.99 26.03
C HIS A 221 12.67 10.70 24.97
N ASP A 222 13.93 11.03 25.23
CA ASP A 222 15.04 10.89 24.27
C ASP A 222 14.73 11.44 22.86
N HIS A 223 14.11 12.62 22.82
CA HIS A 223 13.67 13.27 21.58
C HIS A 223 12.65 12.48 20.74
N LYS A 224 11.99 11.47 21.34
CA LYS A 224 10.92 10.69 20.70
C LYS A 224 9.59 10.91 21.40
N VAL A 225 8.53 10.94 20.61
CA VAL A 225 7.15 10.98 21.11
C VAL A 225 6.71 9.55 21.45
N LEU A 226 6.32 9.32 22.70
CA LEU A 226 5.83 8.02 23.16
C LEU A 226 4.38 8.15 23.61
N ILE A 227 3.51 7.27 23.09
CA ILE A 227 2.08 7.29 23.40
C ILE A 227 1.85 6.83 24.84
N VAL A 228 0.94 7.51 25.55
CA VAL A 228 0.45 7.09 26.86
C VAL A 228 -0.96 6.53 26.70
N ASP A 229 -1.19 5.34 27.24
CA ASP A 229 -2.52 4.73 27.28
C ASP A 229 -3.43 5.49 28.27
N GLU A 230 -4.56 6.00 27.79
CA GLU A 230 -5.45 6.86 28.59
C GLU A 230 -6.10 6.15 29.79
N TYR A 231 -6.23 4.82 29.74
CA TYR A 231 -6.87 4.05 30.81
C TYR A 231 -5.89 3.59 31.88
N THR A 232 -4.67 3.26 31.46
CA THR A 232 -3.66 2.62 32.32
C THR A 232 -2.49 3.53 32.68
N GLY A 233 -2.32 4.66 31.97
CA GLY A 233 -1.17 5.56 32.12
C GLY A 233 0.16 4.95 31.67
N ARG A 234 0.13 3.78 31.01
CA ARG A 234 1.35 3.09 30.56
C ARG A 234 1.89 3.71 29.29
N ILE A 235 3.21 3.83 29.22
CA ILE A 235 3.92 4.24 28.01
C ILE A 235 3.93 3.06 27.03
N MET A 236 3.56 3.33 25.78
CA MET A 236 3.46 2.36 24.69
C MET A 236 4.50 2.68 23.60
N PRO A 237 5.77 2.29 23.78
CA PRO A 237 6.87 2.73 22.90
C PRO A 237 6.78 2.16 21.48
N GLU A 238 6.15 1.00 21.31
CA GLU A 238 5.98 0.34 20.01
C GLU A 238 4.76 0.86 19.23
N ARG A 239 3.99 1.80 19.80
CA ARG A 239 2.81 2.36 19.14
C ARG A 239 3.10 3.73 18.56
N SER A 240 2.61 3.96 17.35
CA SER A 240 2.53 5.27 16.70
C SER A 240 1.09 5.53 16.25
N TRP A 241 0.72 6.80 16.10
CA TRP A 241 -0.56 7.14 15.48
C TRP A 241 -0.45 7.08 13.96
N ASN A 242 -1.52 6.61 13.33
CA ASN A 242 -1.58 6.38 11.89
C ASN A 242 -1.80 7.69 11.09
N ASP A 243 -1.78 7.55 9.76
CA ASP A 243 -2.10 8.61 8.77
C ASP A 243 -1.31 9.92 8.96
N GLY A 244 -0.11 9.77 9.52
CA GLY A 244 0.83 10.82 9.86
C GLY A 244 0.39 11.81 10.94
N LEU A 245 -0.51 11.41 11.83
CA LEU A 245 -0.77 12.14 13.06
C LEU A 245 0.44 12.13 14.00
N HIS A 246 1.22 11.03 14.03
CA HIS A 246 2.41 10.96 14.87
C HIS A 246 3.45 12.03 14.50
N GLN A 247 3.73 12.21 13.21
CA GLN A 247 4.62 13.26 12.73
C GLN A 247 4.07 14.67 12.99
N ALA A 248 2.75 14.85 13.02
CA ALA A 248 2.15 16.13 13.41
C ALA A 248 2.35 16.43 14.90
N VAL A 249 2.32 15.40 15.77
CA VAL A 249 2.65 15.54 17.20
C VAL A 249 4.13 15.80 17.41
N GLU A 250 5.01 15.16 16.64
CA GLU A 250 6.46 15.43 16.67
C GLU A 250 6.79 16.87 16.25
N ALA A 251 6.02 17.46 15.33
CA ALA A 251 6.22 18.83 14.86
C ALA A 251 5.67 19.91 15.81
N LYS A 252 4.70 19.56 16.68
CA LYS A 252 4.01 20.47 17.62
C LYS A 252 4.89 20.88 18.80
#